data_AF-A0A8T0FMH5-F1
#
_entry.id   AF-A0A8T0FMH5-F1
#
_cell.length_a   1.000
_cell.length_b   1.000
_cell.length_c   1.000
_cell.angle_alpha   90.00
_cell.angle_beta   90.00
_cell.angle_gamma   90.00
#
_symmetry.space_group_name_H-M   'P 1'
#
loop_
_entity.id
_entity.type
_entity.pdbx_description
1 polymer ?
#
loop_
_entity_poly.entity_id
_entity_poly.type
_entity_poly.pdbx_seq_one_letter_code
_entity_poly.pdbx_strand_id
1 'polypeptide(L)'
;MRKAGNRWFEPKVEGEWQQNLPAEWEAWLRGRRRDAPTEEEVMQNLALAQTKKIKGDEIAARDQAASHSSTLEEKPRFPKLEDYEKEPGQFSDRKTY
;
A
#
# COMPACT_ATOMS: atom_id res chain seq x y z
N MET A 1 -22.63 25.64 17.80
CA MET A 1 -22.12 26.09 16.49
C MET A 1 -20.63 25.78 16.41
N ARG A 2 -20.16 24.99 15.43
CA ARG A 2 -18.72 24.76 15.23
C ARG A 2 -18.16 25.99 14.49
N LYS A 3 -17.29 26.78 15.13
CA LYS A 3 -16.53 27.84 14.44
C LYS A 3 -15.72 27.17 13.34
N ALA A 4 -16.04 27.43 12.08
CA ALA A 4 -15.11 27.18 10.98
C ALA A 4 -13.92 28.12 11.22
N GLY A 5 -12.86 27.59 11.83
CA GLY A 5 -11.62 28.33 11.96
C GLY A 5 -11.04 28.53 10.56
N ASN A 6 -10.56 29.74 10.26
CA ASN A 6 -9.80 30.01 9.05
C ASN A 6 -8.53 29.14 9.09
N ARG A 7 -8.53 28.01 8.38
CA ARG A 7 -7.41 27.08 8.26
C ARG A 7 -6.97 27.09 6.81
N TRP A 8 -5.75 27.54 6.56
CA TRP A 8 -5.15 27.58 5.24
C TRP A 8 -3.68 27.18 5.33
N PHE A 9 -3.07 26.92 4.19
CA PHE A 9 -1.62 26.83 4.07
C PHE A 9 -1.19 27.65 2.84
N GLU A 10 0.05 28.09 2.85
CA GLU A 10 0.66 28.78 1.72
C GLU A 10 1.51 27.78 0.91
N PRO A 11 1.19 27.57 -0.37
CA PRO A 11 2.01 26.77 -1.27
C PRO A 11 3.45 27.30 -1.38
N LYS A 12 4.44 26.39 -1.41
CA LYS A 12 5.83 26.77 -1.74
C LYS A 12 5.99 27.37 -3.15
N VAL A 13 5.18 26.91 -4.09
CA VAL A 13 5.13 27.40 -5.47
C VAL A 13 3.72 27.94 -5.72
N GLU A 14 3.63 29.19 -6.13
CA GLU A 14 2.35 29.86 -6.38
C GLU A 14 1.58 29.13 -7.49
N GLY A 15 0.32 28.78 -7.23
CA GLY A 15 -0.52 27.98 -8.14
C GLY A 15 -0.46 26.46 -7.90
N GLU A 16 0.52 25.94 -7.16
CA GLU A 16 0.66 24.51 -6.86
C GLU A 16 -0.06 24.13 -5.56
N TRP A 17 -1.37 23.93 -5.65
CA TRP A 17 -2.22 23.59 -4.48
C TRP A 17 -2.26 22.09 -4.16
N GLN A 18 -1.69 21.24 -5.02
CA GLN A 18 -1.74 19.78 -4.94
C GLN A 18 -0.44 19.20 -4.33
N GLN A 19 0.05 19.85 -3.28
CA GLN A 19 1.26 19.41 -2.60
C GLN A 19 0.97 18.25 -1.66
N ASN A 20 1.91 17.30 -1.58
CA ASN A 20 1.84 16.23 -0.60
C ASN A 20 2.18 16.80 0.79
N LEU A 21 1.14 17.10 1.57
CA LEU A 21 1.25 17.58 2.94
C LEU A 21 1.34 16.40 3.92
N PRO A 22 2.07 16.56 5.05
CA PRO A 22 2.02 15.56 6.11
C PRO A 22 0.58 15.33 6.60
N ALA A 23 0.28 14.07 6.96
CA ALA A 23 -1.08 13.63 7.24
C ALA A 23 -1.73 14.39 8.43
N GLU A 24 -0.92 14.78 9.41
CA GLU A 24 -1.32 15.56 10.58
C GLU A 24 -1.79 16.97 10.20
N TRP A 25 -1.10 17.62 9.25
CA TRP A 25 -1.46 18.93 8.73
C TRP A 25 -2.71 18.86 7.85
N GLU A 26 -2.82 17.83 7.01
CA GLU A 26 -4.04 17.60 6.23
C GLU A 26 -5.26 17.37 7.14
N ALA A 27 -5.09 16.57 8.21
CA ALA A 27 -6.17 16.28 9.15
C ALA A 27 -6.64 17.55 9.88
N TRP A 28 -5.72 18.46 10.21
CA TRP A 28 -6.06 19.77 10.76
C TRP A 28 -6.75 20.66 9.72
N LEU A 29 -6.19 20.81 8.52
CA LEU A 29 -6.79 21.63 7.45
C LEU A 29 -8.21 21.17 7.08
N ARG A 30 -8.45 19.84 7.06
CA ARG A 30 -9.76 19.25 6.73
C ARG A 30 -10.75 19.21 7.91
N GLY A 31 -10.41 19.77 9.07
CA GLY A 31 -11.35 19.79 10.20
C GLY A 31 -11.46 18.47 10.98
N ARG A 32 -10.67 17.44 10.65
CA ARG A 32 -10.67 16.15 11.37
C ARG A 32 -10.00 16.27 12.73
N ARG A 33 -8.95 17.09 12.83
CA ARG A 33 -8.32 17.47 14.10
C ARG A 33 -8.81 18.85 14.55
N ARG A 34 -9.02 18.99 15.87
CA ARG A 34 -9.41 20.27 16.47
C ARG A 34 -8.21 21.23 16.51
N ASP A 35 -7.10 20.74 17.01
CA ASP A 35 -5.87 21.51 17.27
C ASP A 35 -4.82 21.19 16.20
N ALA A 36 -3.93 22.16 15.94
CA ALA A 36 -2.82 21.98 15.02
C ALA A 36 -1.81 20.95 15.60
N PRO A 37 -1.09 20.21 14.77
CA PRO A 37 -0.04 19.32 15.26
C PRO A 37 1.06 20.11 15.97
N THR A 38 1.67 19.52 17.00
CA THR A 38 2.81 20.14 17.71
C THR A 38 4.12 19.90 16.99
N GLU A 39 5.13 20.71 17.26
CA GLU A 39 6.45 20.58 16.63
C GLU A 39 7.10 19.23 16.96
N GLU A 40 6.96 18.76 18.20
CA GLU A 40 7.47 17.46 18.64
C GLU A 40 6.79 16.31 17.90
N GLU A 41 5.47 16.39 17.67
CA GLU A 41 4.73 15.38 16.91
C GLU A 41 5.19 15.35 15.45
N VAL A 42 5.35 16.52 14.83
CA VAL A 42 5.83 16.65 13.44
C VAL A 42 7.24 16.07 13.32
N MET A 43 8.14 16.38 14.25
CA MET A 43 9.52 15.84 14.25
C MET A 43 9.55 14.32 14.41
N GLN A 44 8.77 13.77 15.34
CA GLN A 44 8.70 12.32 15.56
C GLN A 44 8.16 11.61 14.31
N ASN A 45 7.10 12.15 13.70
CA ASN A 45 6.52 11.58 12.48
C ASN A 45 7.50 11.64 11.30
N LEU A 46 8.28 12.73 11.19
CA LEU A 46 9.32 12.86 10.17
C LEU A 46 10.41 11.78 10.35
N ALA A 47 10.89 11.57 11.57
CA ALA A 47 11.88 10.52 11.87
C ALA A 47 11.34 9.10 11.55
N LEU A 48 10.06 8.85 11.87
CA LEU A 48 9.40 7.59 11.52
C LEU A 48 9.24 7.42 10.01
N ALA A 49 8.88 8.48 9.27
CA ALA A 49 8.75 8.44 7.82
C ALA A 49 10.10 8.12 7.14
N GLN A 50 11.19 8.74 7.60
CA GLN A 50 12.54 8.43 7.12
C GLN A 50 12.92 6.97 7.39
N THR A 51 12.67 6.49 8.61
CA THR A 51 12.95 5.09 8.97
C THR A 51 12.15 4.10 8.11
N LYS A 52 10.87 4.40 7.85
CA LYS A 52 10.01 3.57 6.99
C LYS A 52 10.50 3.55 5.55
N LYS A 53 11.00 4.67 5.04
CA LYS A 53 11.58 4.74 3.70
C LYS A 53 12.78 3.79 3.57
N ILE A 54 13.74 3.88 4.49
CA ILE A 54 14.94 3.02 4.50
C ILE A 54 14.55 1.54 4.53
N LYS A 55 13.68 1.15 5.47
CA LYS A 55 13.21 -0.24 5.58
C LYS A 55 12.42 -0.70 4.35
N GLY A 56 11.63 0.20 3.76
CA GLY A 56 10.90 -0.07 2.51
C GLY A 56 11.85 -0.36 1.35
N ASP A 57 12.91 0.43 1.21
CA ASP A 57 13.93 0.25 0.18
C ASP A 57 14.70 -1.06 0.38
N GLU A 58 15.04 -1.41 1.63
CA GLU A 58 15.68 -2.69 1.99
C GLU A 58 14.81 -3.91 1.63
N ILE A 59 13.51 -3.86 1.96
CA ILE A 59 12.56 -4.93 1.65
C ILE A 59 12.39 -5.03 0.14
N ALA A 60 12.21 -3.90 -0.56
CA ALA A 60 12.07 -3.90 -2.01
C ALA A 60 13.30 -4.50 -2.71
N ALA A 61 14.51 -4.18 -2.25
CA ALA A 61 15.74 -4.77 -2.77
C ALA A 61 15.81 -6.29 -2.50
N ARG A 62 15.41 -6.73 -1.31
CA ARG A 62 15.33 -8.16 -0.96
C ARG A 62 14.32 -8.90 -1.85
N ASP A 63 13.15 -8.33 -2.06
CA ASP A 63 12.08 -8.94 -2.85
C ASP A 63 12.44 -9.00 -4.34
N GLN A 64 13.12 -7.97 -4.87
CA GLN A 64 13.68 -8.00 -6.22
C GLN A 64 14.72 -9.12 -6.37
N ALA A 65 15.63 -9.27 -5.40
CA ALA A 65 16.62 -10.35 -5.41
C ALA A 65 15.98 -11.75 -5.32
N ALA A 66 14.89 -11.89 -4.55
CA ALA A 66 14.13 -13.13 -4.43
C ALA A 66 13.31 -13.46 -5.70
N SER A 67 12.74 -12.46 -6.37
CA SER A 67 11.91 -12.61 -7.57
C SER A 67 12.69 -13.15 -8.78
N HIS A 68 14.01 -12.94 -8.84
CA HIS A 68 14.87 -13.54 -9.87
C HIS A 68 15.12 -15.05 -9.66
N SER A 69 14.72 -15.62 -8.53
CA SER A 69 14.98 -17.03 -8.19
C SER A 69 13.75 -17.94 -8.26
N SER A 70 12.55 -17.38 -8.38
CA SER A 70 11.30 -18.13 -8.34
C SER A 70 10.56 -18.10 -9.68
N THR A 71 11.09 -18.83 -10.67
CA THR A 71 10.23 -19.46 -11.69
C THR A 71 9.48 -20.61 -11.00
N LEU A 72 8.59 -20.28 -10.06
CA LEU A 72 7.65 -21.26 -9.56
C LEU A 72 6.62 -21.41 -10.68
N GLU A 73 6.64 -22.55 -11.37
CA GLU A 73 5.51 -22.93 -12.22
C GLU A 73 4.24 -22.79 -11.39
N GLU A 74 3.46 -21.74 -11.68
CA GLU A 74 2.17 -21.51 -11.07
C GLU A 74 1.27 -22.69 -11.48
N LYS A 75 1.24 -23.73 -10.66
CA LYS A 75 0.23 -24.77 -10.78
C LYS A 75 -1.11 -24.04 -10.65
N PRO A 76 -1.95 -24.05 -11.70
CA PRO A 76 -3.18 -23.30 -11.67
C PRO A 76 -4.03 -23.78 -10.50
N ARG A 77 -4.54 -22.83 -9.71
CA ARG A 77 -5.36 -23.10 -8.52
C ARG A 77 -6.64 -23.89 -8.84
N PHE A 78 -7.03 -23.89 -10.11
CA PHE A 78 -8.24 -24.52 -10.61
C PHE A 78 -7.91 -25.41 -11.83
N PRO A 79 -8.62 -26.53 -12.02
CA PRO A 79 -8.48 -27.36 -13.22
C PRO A 79 -8.75 -26.54 -14.48
N LYS A 80 -7.98 -26.78 -15.53
CA LYS A 80 -8.25 -26.24 -16.86
C LYS A 80 -9.42 -26.99 -17.49
N LEU A 81 -10.06 -26.40 -18.50
CA LEU A 81 -11.15 -27.04 -19.24
C LEU A 81 -10.76 -28.43 -19.79
N GLU A 82 -9.48 -28.62 -20.10
CA GLU A 82 -8.88 -29.87 -20.57
C GLU A 82 -8.84 -30.98 -19.51
N ASP A 83 -8.84 -30.60 -18.22
CA ASP A 83 -8.81 -31.51 -17.08
C ASP A 83 -10.22 -32.06 -16.73
N TYR A 84 -11.27 -31.49 -17.33
CA TYR A 84 -12.65 -31.95 -17.13
C TYR A 84 -13.01 -33.11 -18.06
N GLU A 85 -13.90 -33.96 -17.57
CA GLU A 85 -14.46 -35.07 -18.31
C GLU A 85 -15.32 -34.57 -19.49
N LYS A 86 -15.03 -35.06 -20.71
CA LYS A 86 -15.77 -34.71 -21.94
C LYS A 86 -16.94 -35.65 -22.20
N GLU A 87 -16.82 -36.90 -21.77
CA GLU A 87 -17.84 -37.93 -21.91
C GLU A 87 -18.14 -38.54 -20.53
N PRO A 88 -19.40 -38.55 -20.08
CA PRO A 88 -19.74 -38.96 -18.72
C PRO A 88 -19.35 -40.43 -18.46
N GLY A 89 -18.58 -40.67 -17.40
CA GLY A 89 -18.20 -42.01 -16.93
C GLY A 89 -16.87 -42.56 -17.47
N GLN A 90 -16.07 -41.74 -18.17
CA GLN A 90 -14.75 -42.08 -18.71
C GLN A 90 -13.59 -41.72 -17.76
N PHE A 91 -13.83 -41.06 -16.62
CA PHE A 91 -12.78 -40.75 -15.66
C PHE A 91 -12.21 -42.02 -15.03
N SER A 92 -11.21 -42.62 -15.67
CA SER A 92 -10.46 -43.74 -15.09
C SER A 92 -9.74 -43.23 -13.85
N ASP A 93 -10.24 -43.66 -12.69
CA ASP A 93 -9.62 -43.41 -11.39
C ASP A 93 -8.28 -44.17 -11.39
N ARG A 94 -7.23 -43.57 -11.94
CA ARG A 94 -5.85 -44.10 -11.86
C ARG A 94 -5.34 -43.92 -10.44
N LYS A 95 -5.93 -44.68 -9.51
CA LYS A 95 -5.36 -44.99 -8.20
C LYS A 95 -4.57 -46.29 -8.31
N THR A 96 -3.35 -46.19 -8.82
CA THR A 96 -2.30 -47.14 -8.44
C THR A 96 -1.74 -46.67 -7.10
N TYR A 97 -1.99 -47.44 -6.04
CA TYR A 97 -1.31 -47.31 -4.75
C TYR A 97 0.15 -47.77 -4.86
#